data_AF-A0ABD2PRC9-F1
#
_entry.id   AF-A0ABD2PRC9-F1
#
_cell.length_a   1.000
_cell.length_b   1.000
_cell.length_c   1.000
_cell.angle_alpha   90.00
_cell.angle_beta   90.00
_cell.angle_gamma   90.00
#
_symmetry.space_group_name_H-M   'P 1'
#
loop_
_entity.id
_entity.type
_entity.pdbx_description
1 polymer ?
#
loop_
_entity_poly.entity_id
_entity_poly.type
_entity_poly.pdbx_seq_one_letter_code
_entity_poly.pdbx_strand_id
1 'polypeptide(L)'
;MIVACLLAKISEDLVVEKLQQQLIKTCTDYILDLLSDKFIESKVEAASVLGTFFYGPFELGNAVLTNQGIIEGMLLLSQSSVLSHQTVALDTIILATNKKDKCLGIVDQAVPLLKALYKSPNDSIKIRALVGLCKLGVAGGSDASIKALGEGSTLNLAKSCKRLLVNNLERYNETKTDNVSDKEEAFDNVRWAVDGFAFLSLDADVKQVIVEDKELLQTIFSLTKLDKLELGYPLVSLLGNLANSQQKKEIEPEMVELAQYAKQHIPEEHELDLPQEVEKRRRQLVEVGVAVALYNCTFKLAAGTVGSRPQLREEISK
;
A
#
# COMPACT_ATOMS: atom_id res chain seq x y z
N MET A 1 -1.36 -6.11 -10.90
CA MET A 1 0.09 -5.85 -10.75
C MET A 1 0.85 -5.90 -12.07
N ILE A 2 0.78 -6.98 -12.86
CA ILE A 2 1.55 -7.12 -14.13
C ILE A 2 1.32 -5.94 -15.09
N VAL A 3 0.04 -5.60 -15.37
CA VAL A 3 -0.31 -4.46 -16.23
C VAL A 3 0.26 -3.15 -15.70
N ALA A 4 0.19 -2.92 -14.38
CA ALA A 4 0.75 -1.73 -13.75
C ALA A 4 2.27 -1.64 -13.95
N CYS A 5 3.01 -2.74 -13.76
CA CYS A 5 4.45 -2.80 -13.99
C CYS A 5 4.81 -2.56 -15.47
N LEU A 6 4.05 -3.14 -16.39
CA LEU A 6 4.25 -2.92 -17.84
C LEU A 6 4.01 -1.46 -18.22
N LEU A 7 2.92 -0.86 -17.76
CA LEU A 7 2.61 0.55 -18.01
C LEU A 7 3.65 1.48 -17.38
N ALA A 8 4.14 1.17 -16.18
CA ALA A 8 5.23 1.90 -15.55
C ALA A 8 6.48 1.84 -16.42
N LYS A 9 6.86 0.64 -16.87
CA LYS A 9 8.03 0.45 -17.72
C LYS A 9 7.91 1.17 -19.07
N ILE A 10 6.75 1.08 -19.72
CA ILE A 10 6.46 1.84 -20.95
C ILE A 10 6.60 3.35 -20.69
N SER A 11 6.02 3.85 -19.60
CA SER A 11 6.09 5.28 -19.25
C SER A 11 7.52 5.75 -18.98
N GLU A 12 8.36 4.92 -18.36
CA GLU A 12 9.77 5.20 -18.08
C GLU A 12 10.64 5.16 -19.35
N ASP A 13 10.35 4.24 -20.28
CA ASP A 13 11.11 4.08 -21.53
C ASP A 13 10.77 5.18 -22.56
N LEU A 14 9.67 5.91 -22.38
CA LEU A 14 9.36 7.10 -23.18
C LEU A 14 10.24 8.27 -22.72
N VAL A 15 11.41 8.43 -23.33
CA VAL A 15 12.34 9.54 -23.01
C VAL A 15 11.97 10.85 -23.73
N VAL A 16 11.17 10.77 -24.80
CA VAL A 16 10.75 11.95 -25.58
C VAL A 16 9.53 12.60 -24.93
N GLU A 17 9.66 13.85 -24.48
CA GLU A 17 8.60 14.60 -23.78
C GLU A 17 7.26 14.61 -24.56
N LYS A 18 7.31 14.79 -25.88
CA LYS A 18 6.11 14.76 -26.74
C LYS A 18 5.38 13.42 -26.67
N LEU A 19 6.11 12.30 -26.59
CA LEU A 19 5.50 10.97 -26.47
C LEU A 19 4.95 10.73 -25.07
N GLN A 20 5.62 11.23 -24.02
CA GLN A 20 5.11 11.21 -22.66
C GLN A 20 3.78 11.97 -22.53
N GLN A 21 3.71 13.18 -23.08
CA GLN A 21 2.49 13.98 -23.12
C GLN A 21 1.38 13.29 -23.93
N GLN A 22 1.73 12.66 -25.04
CA GLN A 22 0.76 11.90 -25.84
C GLN A 22 0.22 10.67 -25.07
N LEU A 23 1.07 9.97 -24.31
CA LEU A 23 0.64 8.88 -23.44
C LEU A 23 -0.32 9.38 -22.36
N ILE A 24 0.06 10.44 -21.64
CA ILE A 24 -0.80 11.07 -20.61
C ILE A 24 -2.15 11.43 -21.19
N LYS A 25 -2.17 12.12 -22.33
CA LYS A 25 -3.39 12.53 -22.99
C LYS A 25 -4.25 11.33 -23.38
N THR A 26 -3.67 10.33 -24.04
CA THR A 26 -4.41 9.13 -24.50
C THR A 26 -5.04 8.39 -23.33
N CYS A 27 -4.30 8.19 -22.23
CA CYS A 27 -4.82 7.54 -21.03
C CYS A 27 -5.89 8.38 -20.32
N THR A 28 -5.74 9.71 -20.33
CA THR A 28 -6.72 10.62 -19.72
C THR A 28 -8.01 10.61 -20.51
N ASP A 29 -7.95 10.78 -21.84
CA ASP A 29 -9.11 10.77 -22.73
C ASP A 29 -9.88 9.44 -22.58
N TYR A 30 -9.19 8.29 -22.53
CA TYR A 30 -9.81 6.99 -22.30
C TYR A 30 -10.61 6.91 -20.99
N ILE A 31 -10.04 7.39 -19.87
CA ILE A 31 -10.75 7.39 -18.59
C ILE A 31 -11.94 8.36 -18.62
N LEU A 32 -11.77 9.54 -19.21
CA LEU A 32 -12.83 10.54 -19.31
C LEU A 32 -14.00 10.02 -20.16
N ASP A 33 -13.72 9.27 -21.23
CA ASP A 33 -14.74 8.60 -22.05
C ASP A 33 -15.54 7.58 -21.22
N LEU A 34 -14.86 6.74 -20.43
CA LEU A 34 -15.52 5.79 -19.51
C LEU A 34 -16.37 6.49 -18.44
N LEU A 35 -15.87 7.58 -17.86
CA LEU A 35 -16.59 8.35 -16.84
C LEU A 35 -17.80 9.10 -17.38
N SER A 36 -17.74 9.52 -18.65
CA SER A 36 -18.83 10.22 -19.36
C SER A 36 -19.96 9.29 -19.76
N ASP A 37 -19.73 7.98 -19.74
CA ASP A 37 -20.75 6.99 -20.04
C ASP A 37 -21.87 6.97 -18.99
N LYS A 38 -23.08 6.65 -19.44
CA LYS A 38 -24.29 6.59 -18.62
C LYS A 38 -24.28 5.40 -17.67
N PHE A 39 -23.60 4.31 -18.05
CA PHE A 39 -23.54 3.09 -17.25
C PHE A 39 -22.67 3.27 -16.00
N ILE A 40 -23.05 2.63 -14.89
CA ILE A 40 -22.26 2.67 -13.66
C ILE A 40 -21.05 1.76 -13.76
N GLU A 41 -21.19 0.68 -14.54
CA GLU A 41 -20.17 -0.30 -14.85
C GLU A 41 -18.93 0.38 -15.46
N SER A 42 -19.14 1.32 -16.40
CA SER A 42 -18.05 2.11 -17.01
C SER A 42 -17.32 2.98 -15.98
N LYS A 43 -18.01 3.48 -14.95
CA LYS A 43 -17.40 4.25 -13.84
C LYS A 43 -16.56 3.35 -12.93
N VAL A 44 -17.02 2.12 -12.69
CA VAL A 44 -16.28 1.10 -11.94
C VAL A 44 -15.05 0.66 -12.71
N GLU A 45 -15.17 0.49 -14.03
CA GLU A 45 -14.04 0.21 -14.90
C GLU A 45 -13.02 1.35 -14.88
N ALA A 46 -13.46 2.60 -15.04
CA ALA A 46 -12.61 3.78 -14.90
C ALA A 46 -11.86 3.81 -13.56
N ALA A 47 -12.56 3.53 -12.46
CA ALA A 47 -11.95 3.44 -11.13
C ALA A 47 -10.87 2.35 -11.05
N SER A 48 -11.13 1.17 -11.62
CA SER A 48 -10.17 0.05 -11.66
C SER A 48 -8.91 0.39 -12.48
N VAL A 49 -9.08 1.03 -13.64
CA VAL A 49 -7.96 1.46 -14.48
C VAL A 49 -7.15 2.55 -13.77
N LEU A 50 -7.81 3.50 -13.11
CA LEU A 50 -7.13 4.49 -12.26
C LEU A 50 -6.32 3.85 -11.13
N GLY A 51 -6.88 2.85 -10.44
CA GLY A 51 -6.14 2.07 -9.44
C GLY A 51 -4.90 1.41 -10.02
N THR A 52 -4.99 0.90 -11.25
CA THR A 52 -3.85 0.33 -11.98
C THR A 52 -2.77 1.38 -12.29
N PHE A 53 -3.15 2.61 -12.64
CA PHE A 53 -2.19 3.71 -12.83
C PHE A 53 -1.48 4.08 -11.52
N PHE A 54 -2.21 4.16 -10.40
CA PHE A 54 -1.59 4.44 -9.10
C PHE A 54 -0.66 3.33 -8.59
N TYR A 55 -0.86 2.08 -9.05
CA TYR A 55 0.07 0.98 -8.78
C TYR A 55 1.34 1.01 -9.63
N GLY A 56 1.30 1.66 -10.79
CA GLY A 56 2.40 1.69 -11.75
C GLY A 56 2.83 3.12 -12.04
N PRO A 57 2.47 3.67 -13.21
CA PRO A 57 2.82 5.04 -13.58
C PRO A 57 1.96 6.05 -12.83
N PHE A 58 2.32 6.33 -11.57
CA PHE A 58 1.52 7.14 -10.64
C PHE A 58 1.14 8.52 -11.21
N GLU A 59 2.04 9.14 -11.99
CA GLU A 59 1.78 10.46 -12.60
C GLU A 59 0.62 10.43 -13.61
N LEU A 60 0.36 9.31 -14.28
CA LEU A 60 -0.82 9.16 -15.14
C LEU A 60 -2.09 9.21 -14.30
N GLY A 61 -2.14 8.45 -13.21
CA GLY A 61 -3.28 8.45 -12.30
C GLY A 61 -3.53 9.83 -11.72
N ASN A 62 -2.46 10.53 -11.32
CA ASN A 62 -2.55 11.88 -10.78
C ASN A 62 -3.05 12.90 -11.83
N ALA A 63 -2.56 12.83 -13.08
CA ALA A 63 -3.01 13.70 -14.16
C ALA A 63 -4.52 13.57 -14.41
N VAL A 64 -5.05 12.34 -14.35
CA VAL A 64 -6.49 12.13 -14.45
C VAL A 64 -7.21 12.66 -13.21
N LEU A 65 -6.77 12.29 -12.01
CA LEU A 65 -7.43 12.63 -10.76
C LEU A 65 -7.59 14.15 -10.52
N THR A 66 -6.69 14.97 -11.05
CA THR A 66 -6.79 16.44 -10.98
C THR A 66 -7.91 17.05 -11.82
N ASN A 67 -8.57 16.28 -12.69
CA ASN A 67 -9.73 16.76 -13.43
C ASN A 67 -10.92 16.94 -12.48
N GLN A 68 -11.67 18.03 -12.69
CA GLN A 68 -12.79 18.41 -11.85
C GLN A 68 -13.86 17.31 -11.80
N GLY A 69 -14.31 16.94 -10.59
CA GLY A 69 -15.39 15.98 -10.38
C GLY A 69 -14.96 14.52 -10.29
N ILE A 70 -13.71 14.17 -10.61
CA ILE A 70 -13.26 12.77 -10.57
C ILE A 70 -13.12 12.27 -9.13
N ILE A 71 -12.49 13.04 -8.25
CA ILE A 71 -12.37 12.67 -6.83
C ILE A 71 -13.75 12.54 -6.19
N GLU A 72 -14.63 13.51 -6.44
CA GLU A 72 -16.00 13.51 -5.91
C GLU A 72 -16.80 12.30 -6.43
N GLY A 73 -16.66 11.97 -7.72
CA GLY A 73 -17.25 10.78 -8.32
C GLY A 73 -16.72 9.49 -7.68
N MET A 74 -15.42 9.42 -7.41
CA MET A 74 -14.81 8.28 -6.73
C MET A 74 -15.28 8.12 -5.29
N LEU A 75 -15.36 9.23 -4.54
CA LEU A 75 -15.89 9.25 -3.19
C LEU A 75 -17.36 8.81 -3.17
N LEU A 76 -18.17 9.24 -4.13
CA LEU A 76 -19.56 8.81 -4.26
C LEU A 76 -19.66 7.30 -4.58
N LEU A 77 -18.82 6.79 -5.50
CA LEU A 77 -18.81 5.38 -5.86
C LEU A 77 -18.42 4.47 -4.67
N SER A 78 -17.53 4.96 -3.79
CA SER A 78 -17.16 4.26 -2.55
C SER A 78 -18.30 4.12 -1.53
N GLN A 79 -19.40 4.86 -1.72
CA GLN A 79 -20.60 4.77 -0.90
C GLN A 79 -21.70 3.93 -1.57
N SER A 80 -21.40 3.27 -2.69
CA SER A 80 -22.36 2.39 -3.36
C SER A 80 -22.84 1.26 -2.44
N SER A 81 -24.11 0.88 -2.59
CA SER A 81 -24.67 -0.31 -1.95
C SER A 81 -24.15 -1.61 -2.56
N VAL A 82 -23.56 -1.55 -3.77
CA VAL A 82 -22.95 -2.69 -4.44
C VAL A 82 -21.51 -2.84 -3.95
N LEU A 83 -21.22 -3.98 -3.32
CA LEU A 83 -19.93 -4.22 -2.67
C LEU A 83 -18.74 -4.11 -3.63
N SER A 84 -18.85 -4.65 -4.84
CA SER A 84 -17.77 -4.58 -5.84
C SER A 84 -17.44 -3.14 -6.24
N HIS A 85 -18.47 -2.29 -6.41
CA HIS A 85 -18.30 -0.87 -6.76
C HIS A 85 -17.60 -0.13 -5.62
N GLN A 86 -18.09 -0.35 -4.39
CA GLN A 86 -17.52 0.23 -3.19
C GLN A 86 -16.05 -0.19 -3.00
N THR A 87 -15.75 -1.48 -3.18
CA THR A 87 -14.41 -2.05 -3.06
C THR A 87 -13.43 -1.43 -4.06
N VAL A 88 -13.76 -1.43 -5.36
CA VAL A 88 -12.88 -0.87 -6.39
C VAL A 88 -12.62 0.62 -6.15
N ALA A 89 -13.66 1.37 -5.79
CA ALA A 89 -13.51 2.79 -5.52
C ALA A 89 -12.63 3.07 -4.30
N LEU A 90 -12.83 2.31 -3.22
CA LEU A 90 -12.05 2.44 -2.00
C LEU A 90 -10.58 2.09 -2.23
N ASP A 91 -10.30 1.02 -2.98
CA ASP A 91 -8.95 0.61 -3.36
C ASP A 91 -8.24 1.73 -4.12
N THR A 92 -8.90 2.31 -5.11
CA THR A 92 -8.36 3.41 -5.91
C THR A 92 -8.10 4.67 -5.07
N ILE A 93 -8.99 5.04 -4.15
CA ILE A 93 -8.77 6.17 -3.22
C ILE A 93 -7.54 5.90 -2.35
N ILE A 94 -7.42 4.69 -1.79
CA ILE A 94 -6.26 4.35 -0.95
C ILE A 94 -4.98 4.41 -1.77
N LEU A 95 -4.97 3.89 -3.00
CA LEU A 95 -3.78 3.91 -3.86
C LEU A 95 -3.38 5.33 -4.26
N ALA A 96 -4.34 6.21 -4.53
CA ALA A 96 -4.08 7.63 -4.84
C ALA A 96 -3.32 8.36 -3.73
N THR A 97 -3.39 7.87 -2.48
CA THR A 97 -2.66 8.46 -1.35
C THR A 97 -1.21 7.96 -1.20
N ASN A 98 -0.68 7.14 -2.13
CA ASN A 98 0.69 6.55 -2.03
C ASN A 98 1.79 7.61 -1.99
N LYS A 99 1.58 8.78 -2.60
CA LYS A 99 2.54 9.90 -2.57
C LYS A 99 2.10 11.00 -1.60
N LYS A 100 2.98 11.32 -0.65
CA LYS A 100 2.71 12.29 0.44
C LYS A 100 2.30 13.68 -0.06
N ASP A 101 2.96 14.19 -1.09
CA ASP A 101 2.71 15.52 -1.67
C ASP A 101 1.36 15.60 -2.41
N LYS A 102 0.90 14.50 -3.00
CA LYS A 102 -0.40 14.42 -3.70
C LYS A 102 -1.57 14.06 -2.79
N CYS A 103 -1.27 13.45 -1.64
CA CYS A 103 -2.23 13.04 -0.63
C CYS A 103 -3.01 14.24 -0.05
N LEU A 104 -2.33 15.38 0.19
CA LEU A 104 -2.88 16.57 0.85
C LEU A 104 -4.16 17.10 0.20
N GLY A 105 -4.30 16.98 -1.12
CA GLY A 105 -5.49 17.46 -1.84
C GLY A 105 -6.76 16.63 -1.60
N ILE A 106 -6.63 15.42 -1.02
CA ILE A 106 -7.73 14.44 -0.89
C ILE A 106 -8.00 14.11 0.58
N VAL A 107 -7.03 14.29 1.47
CA VAL A 107 -7.10 13.90 2.89
C VAL A 107 -8.37 14.42 3.57
N ASP A 108 -8.69 15.70 3.41
CA ASP A 108 -9.81 16.34 4.12
C ASP A 108 -11.17 15.69 3.78
N GLN A 109 -11.32 15.21 2.54
CA GLN A 109 -12.54 14.53 2.08
C GLN A 109 -12.50 13.02 2.37
N ALA A 110 -11.33 12.39 2.27
CA ALA A 110 -11.17 10.95 2.45
C ALA A 110 -11.23 10.51 3.93
N VAL A 111 -10.69 11.29 4.88
CA VAL A 111 -10.65 10.86 6.29
C VAL A 111 -12.03 10.63 6.90
N PRO A 112 -13.03 11.53 6.76
CA PRO A 112 -14.37 11.30 7.28
C PRO A 112 -15.02 10.04 6.69
N LEU A 113 -14.86 9.84 5.39
CA LEU A 113 -15.35 8.66 4.67
C LEU A 113 -14.70 7.37 5.20
N LEU A 114 -13.38 7.34 5.30
CA LEU A 114 -12.64 6.17 5.80
C LEU A 114 -13.03 5.84 7.25
N LYS A 115 -13.24 6.84 8.11
CA LYS A 115 -13.77 6.63 9.47
C LYS A 115 -15.17 6.03 9.48
N ALA A 116 -16.03 6.40 8.52
CA ALA A 116 -17.36 5.81 8.39
C ALA A 116 -17.28 4.36 7.88
N LEU A 117 -16.49 4.11 6.83
CA LEU A 117 -16.30 2.78 6.25
C LEU A 117 -15.58 1.81 7.20
N TYR A 118 -14.74 2.30 8.10
CA TYR A 118 -14.12 1.47 9.16
C TYR A 118 -15.16 0.91 10.14
N LYS A 119 -16.36 1.49 10.22
CA LYS A 119 -17.48 0.95 11.01
C LYS A 119 -18.31 -0.05 10.24
N SER A 120 -17.96 -0.37 8.98
CA SER A 120 -18.69 -1.32 8.15
C SER A 120 -18.75 -2.70 8.82
N PRO A 121 -19.89 -3.41 8.74
CA PRO A 121 -19.98 -4.79 9.18
C PRO A 121 -19.17 -5.74 8.26
N ASN A 122 -18.88 -5.33 7.02
CA ASN A 122 -18.12 -6.13 6.07
C ASN A 122 -16.61 -5.97 6.35
N ASP A 123 -15.95 -7.08 6.68
CA ASP A 123 -14.52 -7.08 7.03
C ASP A 123 -13.61 -6.67 5.86
N SER A 124 -14.01 -6.93 4.61
CA SER A 124 -13.28 -6.50 3.42
C SER A 124 -13.24 -4.98 3.27
N ILE A 125 -14.36 -4.31 3.52
CA ILE A 125 -14.44 -2.84 3.53
C ILE A 125 -13.73 -2.27 4.75
N LYS A 126 -13.91 -2.91 5.91
CA LYS A 126 -13.29 -2.51 7.17
C LYS A 126 -11.76 -2.53 7.07
N ILE A 127 -11.15 -3.58 6.51
CA ILE A 127 -9.69 -3.67 6.40
C ILE A 127 -9.14 -2.61 5.44
N ARG A 128 -9.78 -2.37 4.30
CA ARG A 128 -9.39 -1.32 3.36
C ARG A 128 -9.46 0.06 4.00
N ALA A 129 -10.58 0.37 4.64
CA ALA A 129 -10.77 1.63 5.36
C ALA A 129 -9.71 1.80 6.47
N LEU A 130 -9.41 0.73 7.20
CA LEU A 130 -8.34 0.70 8.19
C LEU A 130 -6.99 1.04 7.56
N VAL A 131 -6.63 0.42 6.43
CA VAL A 131 -5.36 0.68 5.74
C VAL A 131 -5.27 2.13 5.26
N GLY A 132 -6.35 2.67 4.70
CA GLY A 132 -6.43 4.09 4.35
C GLY A 132 -6.15 4.99 5.56
N LEU A 133 -6.77 4.70 6.72
CA LEU A 133 -6.52 5.44 7.96
C LEU A 133 -5.08 5.26 8.48
N CYS A 134 -4.54 4.05 8.43
CA CYS A 134 -3.16 3.74 8.82
C CYS A 134 -2.19 4.59 8.01
N LYS A 135 -2.36 4.60 6.69
CA LYS A 135 -1.50 5.31 5.76
C LYS A 135 -1.56 6.83 5.92
N LEU A 136 -2.76 7.38 6.07
CA LEU A 136 -2.94 8.80 6.36
C LEU A 136 -2.37 9.17 7.74
N GLY A 137 -2.47 8.25 8.70
CA GLY A 137 -1.99 8.45 10.06
C GLY A 137 -0.48 8.43 10.23
N VAL A 138 0.25 7.91 9.25
CA VAL A 138 1.72 7.92 9.20
C VAL A 138 2.26 8.92 8.17
N ALA A 139 1.51 9.97 7.83
CA ALA A 139 1.97 11.01 6.90
C ALA A 139 3.29 11.69 7.35
N GLY A 140 3.60 11.67 8.65
CA GLY A 140 4.89 12.10 9.21
C GLY A 140 6.07 11.19 8.85
N GLY A 141 5.82 9.94 8.46
CA GLY A 141 6.86 8.96 8.15
C GLY A 141 7.65 8.57 9.40
N SER A 142 8.97 8.65 9.31
CA SER A 142 9.90 8.36 10.41
C SER A 142 10.21 9.59 11.28
N ASP A 143 9.58 10.73 11.01
CA ASP A 143 9.76 11.94 11.81
C ASP A 143 8.92 11.84 13.10
N ALA A 144 9.60 11.64 14.23
CA ALA A 144 8.95 11.40 15.53
C ALA A 144 8.07 12.56 15.99
N SER A 145 8.36 13.77 15.52
CA SER A 145 7.67 14.99 15.90
C SER A 145 6.38 15.25 15.11
N ILE A 146 6.20 14.61 13.94
CA ILE A 146 4.99 14.74 13.11
C ILE A 146 4.08 13.54 13.36
N LYS A 147 3.16 13.69 14.30
CA LYS A 147 2.08 12.71 14.52
C LYS A 147 0.81 13.16 13.79
N ALA A 148 0.41 12.43 12.74
CA ALA A 148 -0.82 12.74 11.99
C ALA A 148 -2.10 12.20 12.66
N LEU A 149 -1.96 11.29 13.63
CA LEU A 149 -3.03 10.83 14.51
C LEU A 149 -2.69 11.13 15.97
N GLY A 150 -3.72 11.17 16.82
CA GLY A 150 -3.54 11.33 18.25
C GLY A 150 -2.67 10.22 18.86
N GLU A 151 -1.97 10.54 19.94
CA GLU A 151 -1.05 9.63 20.62
C GLU A 151 -1.70 8.26 20.95
N GLY A 152 -0.98 7.17 20.68
CA GLY A 152 -1.47 5.80 20.87
C GLY A 152 -2.48 5.30 19.82
N SER A 153 -2.92 6.15 18.88
CA SER A 153 -3.86 5.75 17.83
C SER A 153 -3.24 4.73 16.87
N THR A 154 -1.98 4.93 16.47
CA THR A 154 -1.22 4.00 15.60
C THR A 154 -1.12 2.60 16.21
N LEU A 155 -0.92 2.49 17.51
CA LEU A 155 -0.91 1.21 18.23
C LEU A 155 -2.28 0.50 18.22
N ASN A 156 -3.37 1.26 18.36
CA ASN A 156 -4.72 0.70 18.27
C ASN A 156 -5.07 0.23 16.85
N LEU A 157 -4.59 0.95 15.83
CA LEU A 157 -4.69 0.52 14.44
C LEU A 157 -3.89 -0.77 14.21
N ALA A 158 -2.67 -0.88 14.75
CA ALA A 158 -1.86 -2.09 14.66
C ALA A 158 -2.54 -3.32 15.29
N LYS A 159 -3.17 -3.16 16.48
CA LYS A 159 -3.98 -4.21 17.10
C LYS A 159 -5.16 -4.64 16.23
N SER A 160 -5.81 -3.67 15.59
CA SER A 160 -6.94 -3.93 14.68
C SER A 160 -6.48 -4.65 13.41
N CYS A 161 -5.34 -4.26 12.83
CA CYS A 161 -4.69 -4.94 11.71
C CYS A 161 -4.33 -6.39 12.07
N LYS A 162 -3.73 -6.63 13.26
CA LYS A 162 -3.41 -8.00 13.73
C LYS A 162 -4.65 -8.88 13.75
N ARG A 163 -5.74 -8.41 14.38
CA ARG A 163 -6.98 -9.18 14.48
C ARG A 163 -7.55 -9.53 13.09
N LEU A 164 -7.61 -8.55 12.20
CA LEU A 164 -8.13 -8.78 10.84
C LEU A 164 -7.22 -9.68 10.01
N LEU A 165 -5.90 -9.57 10.15
CA LEU A 165 -4.93 -10.46 9.50
C LEU A 165 -5.16 -11.92 9.92
N VAL A 166 -5.22 -12.19 11.22
CA VAL A 166 -5.38 -13.55 11.75
C VAL A 166 -6.71 -14.13 11.29
N ASN A 167 -7.82 -13.41 11.49
CA ASN A 167 -9.16 -13.89 11.11
C ASN A 167 -9.27 -14.20 9.60
N ASN A 168 -8.73 -13.32 8.74
CA ASN A 168 -8.79 -13.54 7.28
C ASN A 168 -7.81 -14.62 6.82
N LEU A 169 -6.69 -14.81 7.51
CA LEU A 169 -5.75 -15.91 7.21
C LEU A 169 -6.36 -17.26 7.59
N GLU A 170 -7.05 -17.36 8.73
CA GLU A 170 -7.82 -18.54 9.12
C GLU A 170 -8.88 -18.85 8.05
N ARG A 171 -9.70 -17.85 7.66
CA ARG A 171 -10.68 -18.00 6.57
C ARG A 171 -10.02 -18.48 5.27
N TYR A 172 -8.87 -17.92 4.89
CA TYR A 172 -8.13 -18.31 3.69
C TYR A 172 -7.68 -19.79 3.73
N ASN A 173 -7.20 -20.24 4.89
CA ASN A 173 -6.72 -21.61 5.09
C ASN A 173 -7.87 -22.63 5.12
N GLU A 174 -9.00 -22.27 5.73
CA GLU A 174 -10.20 -23.12 5.82
C GLU A 174 -10.99 -23.20 4.50
N THR A 175 -10.90 -22.17 3.66
CA THR A 175 -11.62 -22.13 2.39
C THR A 175 -11.06 -23.19 1.42
N LYS A 176 -11.94 -24.13 1.05
CA LYS A 176 -11.64 -25.17 0.07
C LYS A 176 -11.19 -24.55 -1.25
N THR A 177 -10.22 -25.19 -1.91
CA THR A 177 -9.68 -24.75 -3.20
C THR A 177 -10.72 -24.60 -4.31
N ASP A 178 -11.84 -25.32 -4.22
CA ASP A 178 -12.88 -25.30 -5.25
C ASP A 178 -13.78 -24.05 -5.17
N ASN A 179 -13.72 -23.29 -4.07
CA ASN A 179 -14.43 -22.03 -3.93
C ASN A 179 -13.47 -20.85 -4.12
N VAL A 180 -13.09 -20.65 -5.38
CA VAL A 180 -12.02 -19.73 -5.80
C VAL A 180 -12.32 -18.28 -5.38
N SER A 181 -13.55 -17.82 -5.59
CA SER A 181 -13.94 -16.43 -5.28
C SER A 181 -13.76 -16.09 -3.79
N ASP A 182 -14.27 -16.94 -2.89
CA ASP A 182 -14.18 -16.69 -1.45
C ASP A 182 -12.73 -16.78 -0.95
N LYS A 183 -11.92 -17.65 -1.56
CA LYS A 183 -10.51 -17.81 -1.23
C LYS A 183 -9.69 -16.61 -1.69
N GLU A 184 -9.99 -16.07 -2.87
CA GLU A 184 -9.36 -14.85 -3.39
C GLU A 184 -9.73 -13.62 -2.57
N GLU A 185 -10.99 -13.49 -2.16
CA GLU A 185 -11.44 -12.41 -1.28
C GLU A 185 -10.73 -12.47 0.09
N ALA A 186 -10.67 -13.65 0.71
CA ALA A 186 -9.97 -13.84 1.98
C ALA A 186 -8.47 -13.51 1.86
N PHE A 187 -7.84 -13.96 0.77
CA PHE A 187 -6.45 -13.64 0.48
C PHE A 187 -6.22 -12.13 0.28
N ASP A 188 -7.09 -11.45 -0.44
CA ASP A 188 -6.95 -10.02 -0.67
C ASP A 188 -7.13 -9.23 0.64
N ASN A 189 -8.02 -9.65 1.53
CA ASN A 189 -8.11 -9.07 2.87
C ASN A 189 -6.82 -9.29 3.70
N VAL A 190 -6.19 -10.47 3.58
CA VAL A 190 -4.87 -10.74 4.19
C VAL A 190 -3.83 -9.77 3.62
N ARG A 191 -3.77 -9.60 2.30
CA ARG A 191 -2.85 -8.67 1.64
C ARG A 191 -3.04 -7.24 2.17
N TRP A 192 -4.27 -6.74 2.20
CA TRP A 192 -4.57 -5.41 2.73
C TRP A 192 -4.11 -5.25 4.19
N ALA A 193 -4.28 -6.27 5.04
CA ALA A 193 -3.78 -6.19 6.41
C ALA A 193 -2.25 -6.08 6.49
N VAL A 194 -1.52 -6.77 5.61
CA VAL A 194 -0.06 -6.63 5.51
C VAL A 194 0.34 -5.24 4.99
N ASP A 195 -0.36 -4.71 3.98
CA ASP A 195 -0.18 -3.31 3.54
C ASP A 195 -0.37 -2.34 4.71
N GLY A 196 -1.40 -2.55 5.53
CA GLY A 196 -1.64 -1.77 6.74
C GLY A 196 -0.46 -1.81 7.71
N PHE A 197 0.11 -2.98 7.97
CA PHE A 197 1.33 -3.10 8.77
C PHE A 197 2.53 -2.43 8.15
N ALA A 198 2.72 -2.53 6.83
CA ALA A 198 3.82 -1.87 6.14
C ALA A 198 3.78 -0.35 6.35
N PHE A 199 2.61 0.28 6.27
CA PHE A 199 2.46 1.70 6.59
C PHE A 199 2.67 1.99 8.08
N LEU A 200 2.00 1.26 8.98
CA LEU A 200 2.09 1.50 10.42
C LEU A 200 3.52 1.31 10.96
N SER A 201 4.30 0.39 10.36
CA SER A 201 5.69 0.12 10.73
C SER A 201 6.67 1.25 10.43
N LEU A 202 6.23 2.38 9.86
CA LEU A 202 7.03 3.61 9.81
C LEU A 202 7.19 4.23 11.21
N ASP A 203 6.19 4.06 12.07
CA ASP A 203 6.17 4.48 13.47
C ASP A 203 7.02 3.52 14.32
N ALA A 204 7.92 4.08 15.13
CA ALA A 204 8.90 3.30 15.89
C ALA A 204 8.28 2.50 17.04
N ASP A 205 7.22 3.00 17.69
CA ASP A 205 6.50 2.26 18.73
C ASP A 205 5.82 1.03 18.13
N VAL A 206 5.24 1.17 16.93
CA VAL A 206 4.65 0.04 16.21
C VAL A 206 5.70 -1.01 15.86
N LYS A 207 6.90 -0.63 15.40
CA LYS A 207 7.98 -1.58 15.12
C LYS A 207 8.28 -2.44 16.35
N GLN A 208 8.38 -1.81 17.51
CA GLN A 208 8.68 -2.52 18.75
C GLN A 208 7.58 -3.51 19.13
N VAL A 209 6.32 -3.07 19.09
CA VAL A 209 5.17 -3.95 19.40
C VAL A 209 5.07 -5.14 18.44
N ILE A 210 5.36 -4.95 17.14
CA ILE A 210 5.37 -6.05 16.17
C ILE A 210 6.50 -7.05 16.48
N VAL A 211 7.71 -6.57 16.80
CA VAL A 211 8.86 -7.45 17.02
C VAL A 211 8.77 -8.22 18.34
N GLU A 212 8.16 -7.65 19.37
CA GLU A 212 7.90 -8.33 20.64
C GLU A 212 6.85 -9.44 20.53
N ASP A 213 5.96 -9.34 19.54
CA ASP A 213 4.90 -10.31 19.26
C ASP A 213 5.39 -11.44 18.33
N LYS A 214 6.03 -12.45 18.94
CA LYS A 214 6.60 -13.59 18.21
C LYS A 214 5.56 -14.34 17.36
N GLU A 215 4.33 -14.45 17.82
CA GLU A 215 3.25 -15.12 17.09
C GLU A 215 2.86 -14.34 15.83
N LEU A 216 2.76 -13.01 15.95
CA LEU A 216 2.51 -12.14 14.80
C LEU A 216 3.66 -12.23 13.79
N LEU A 217 4.92 -12.19 14.23
CA LEU A 217 6.07 -12.35 13.33
C LEU A 217 6.05 -13.70 12.59
N GLN A 218 5.78 -14.79 13.31
CA GLN A 218 5.66 -16.12 12.69
C GLN A 218 4.52 -16.17 11.67
N THR A 219 3.38 -15.53 11.99
CA THR A 219 2.25 -15.39 11.08
C THR A 219 2.67 -14.65 9.82
N ILE A 220 3.28 -13.47 9.94
CA ILE A 220 3.78 -12.67 8.80
C ILE A 220 4.79 -13.46 7.97
N PHE A 221 5.74 -14.15 8.60
CA PHE A 221 6.75 -14.93 7.89
C PHE A 221 6.14 -16.12 7.16
N SER A 222 5.08 -16.72 7.69
CA SER A 222 4.36 -17.80 7.02
C SER A 222 3.73 -17.36 5.70
N LEU A 223 3.31 -16.08 5.60
CA LEU A 223 2.72 -15.52 4.38
C LEU A 223 3.71 -15.50 3.21
N THR A 224 5.02 -15.40 3.48
CA THR A 224 6.05 -15.47 2.42
C THR A 224 6.06 -16.82 1.68
N LYS A 225 5.46 -17.86 2.28
CA LYS A 225 5.34 -19.19 1.66
C LYS A 225 4.15 -19.27 0.70
N LEU A 226 3.20 -18.35 0.78
CA LEU A 226 2.12 -18.21 -0.18
C LEU A 226 2.75 -17.63 -1.44
N ASP A 227 2.81 -18.42 -2.52
CA ASP A 227 3.40 -18.03 -3.80
C ASP A 227 2.52 -16.98 -4.52
N LYS A 228 2.44 -15.79 -3.92
CA LYS A 228 1.53 -14.70 -4.24
C LYS A 228 2.31 -13.41 -4.36
N LEU A 229 2.46 -12.96 -5.60
CA LEU A 229 3.29 -11.80 -5.96
C LEU A 229 2.77 -10.51 -5.30
N GLU A 230 1.47 -10.41 -5.08
CA GLU A 230 0.78 -9.26 -4.49
C GLU A 230 1.21 -8.97 -3.06
N LEU A 231 1.78 -9.95 -2.35
CA LEU A 231 2.34 -9.78 -1.00
C LEU A 231 3.79 -9.29 -1.00
N GLY A 232 4.49 -9.36 -2.13
CA GLY A 232 5.94 -9.10 -2.18
C GLY A 232 6.31 -7.70 -1.69
N TYR A 233 5.71 -6.66 -2.28
CA TYR A 233 5.97 -5.28 -1.90
C TYR A 233 5.62 -4.96 -0.43
N PRO A 234 4.40 -5.26 0.07
CA PRO A 234 4.07 -4.94 1.45
C PRO A 234 4.89 -5.74 2.47
N LEU A 235 5.18 -7.01 2.23
CA LEU A 235 6.03 -7.81 3.13
C LEU A 235 7.46 -7.28 3.18
N VAL A 236 8.09 -7.02 2.03
CA VAL A 236 9.46 -6.49 2.02
C VAL A 236 9.51 -5.10 2.64
N SER A 237 8.51 -4.26 2.39
CA SER A 237 8.42 -2.92 3.00
C SER A 237 8.32 -3.02 4.53
N LEU A 238 7.42 -3.87 5.04
CA LEU A 238 7.28 -4.14 6.47
C LEU A 238 8.60 -4.64 7.07
N LEU A 239 9.24 -5.67 6.49
CA LEU A 239 10.50 -6.22 7.00
C LEU A 239 11.63 -5.18 6.97
N GLY A 240 11.72 -4.39 5.90
CA GLY A 240 12.69 -3.31 5.77
C GLY A 240 12.49 -2.21 6.82
N ASN A 241 11.24 -1.89 7.13
CA ASN A 241 10.89 -0.92 8.18
C ASN A 241 11.22 -1.44 9.57
N LEU A 242 10.87 -2.69 9.90
CA LEU A 242 11.18 -3.33 11.19
C LEU A 242 12.69 -3.42 11.45
N ALA A 243 13.49 -3.59 10.39
CA ALA A 243 14.95 -3.65 10.46
C ALA A 243 15.63 -2.29 10.31
N ASN A 244 14.89 -1.18 10.13
CA ASN A 244 15.44 0.14 9.79
C ASN A 244 16.46 0.06 8.64
N SER A 245 16.12 -0.66 7.57
CA SER A 245 16.96 -0.87 6.40
C SER A 245 16.69 0.12 5.27
N GLN A 246 15.73 1.03 5.45
CA GLN A 246 15.48 2.12 4.51
C GLN A 246 16.65 3.11 4.54
N GLN A 247 17.00 3.66 3.39
CA GLN A 247 18.05 4.67 3.29
C GLN A 247 17.63 5.90 4.11
N LYS A 248 18.39 6.22 5.16
CA LYS A 248 18.22 7.49 5.89
C LYS A 248 18.68 8.61 4.97
N LYS A 249 17.84 9.64 4.80
CA LYS A 249 18.25 10.84 4.11
C LYS A 249 19.22 11.59 5.03
N GLU A 250 20.50 11.61 4.68
CA GLU A 250 21.48 12.41 5.40
C GLU A 250 21.09 13.89 5.25
N ILE A 251 20.84 14.55 6.37
CA ILE A 251 20.57 15.99 6.42
C ILE A 251 21.90 16.63 6.76
N GLU A 252 22.46 17.38 5.80
CA GLU A 252 23.71 18.10 6.01
C GLU A 252 23.54 19.13 7.15
N PRO A 253 24.56 19.35 8.01
CA PRO A 253 24.46 20.29 9.12
C PRO A 253 24.04 21.70 8.70
N GLU A 254 24.52 22.15 7.53
CA GLU A 254 24.17 23.46 6.95
C GLU A 254 22.66 23.57 6.65
N MET A 255 22.03 22.47 6.20
CA MET A 255 20.58 22.43 5.96
C MET A 255 19.78 22.48 7.26
N VAL A 256 20.31 21.91 8.34
CA VAL A 256 19.71 22.02 9.69
C VAL A 256 19.77 23.47 10.16
N GLU A 257 20.94 24.13 10.05
CA GLU A 257 21.09 25.54 10.44
C GLU A 257 20.17 26.46 9.63
N LEU A 258 20.06 26.25 8.32
CA LEU A 258 19.14 26.98 7.45
C LEU A 258 17.68 26.77 7.86
N ALA A 259 17.29 25.53 8.19
CA ALA A 259 15.95 25.23 8.67
C ALA A 259 15.67 25.92 10.02
N GLN A 260 16.63 25.91 10.96
CA GLN A 260 16.51 26.61 12.24
C GLN A 260 16.36 28.13 12.04
N TYR A 261 17.18 28.73 11.18
CA TYR A 261 17.10 30.16 10.86
C TYR A 261 15.76 30.54 10.23
N ALA A 262 15.28 29.72 9.28
CA ALA A 262 14.02 29.91 8.59
C ALA A 262 12.79 29.46 9.42
N LYS A 263 12.99 29.00 10.66
CA LYS A 263 11.97 28.43 11.56
C LYS A 263 11.15 27.31 10.88
N GLN A 264 11.81 26.55 10.01
CA GLN A 264 11.23 25.37 9.38
C GLN A 264 11.36 24.17 10.32
N HIS A 265 10.45 23.22 10.14
CA HIS A 265 10.43 21.98 10.93
C HIS A 265 11.65 21.11 10.64
N ILE A 266 12.24 20.53 11.69
CA ILE A 266 13.42 19.66 11.59
C ILE A 266 12.99 18.27 12.06
N PRO A 267 13.14 17.24 11.22
CA PRO A 267 12.77 15.89 11.59
C PRO A 267 13.54 15.39 12.81
N GLU A 268 12.82 14.79 13.75
CA GLU A 268 13.40 14.22 14.97
C GLU A 268 13.50 12.70 14.87
N GLU A 269 14.62 12.16 15.34
CA GLU A 269 14.84 10.71 15.41
C GLU A 269 14.20 10.14 16.68
N HIS A 270 13.50 9.01 16.55
CA HIS A 270 12.84 8.35 17.67
C HIS A 270 13.83 7.51 18.50
N GLU A 271 13.66 7.47 19.82
CA GLU A 271 14.55 6.71 20.73
C GLU A 271 14.62 5.21 20.37
N LEU A 272 13.47 4.60 20.05
CA LEU A 272 13.37 3.20 19.59
C LEU A 272 14.01 2.92 18.23
N ASP A 273 14.39 3.97 17.48
CA ASP A 273 15.10 3.89 16.20
C ASP A 273 16.61 4.18 16.32
N LEU A 274 17.11 4.39 17.54
CA LEU A 274 18.54 4.49 17.82
C LEU A 274 19.27 3.17 17.51
N PRO A 275 20.57 3.22 17.18
CA PRO A 275 21.33 2.04 16.74
C PRO A 275 21.24 0.82 17.67
N GLN A 276 21.21 1.03 18.98
CA GLN A 276 21.15 -0.06 19.98
C GLN A 276 19.81 -0.81 19.94
N GLU A 277 18.69 -0.08 19.86
CA GLU A 277 17.36 -0.68 19.76
C GLU A 277 17.13 -1.32 18.38
N VAL A 278 17.67 -0.73 17.32
CA VAL A 278 17.67 -1.34 15.98
C VAL A 278 18.43 -2.67 15.99
N GLU A 279 19.60 -2.73 16.62
CA GLU A 279 20.39 -3.97 16.73
C GLU A 279 19.61 -5.06 17.48
N LYS A 280 18.99 -4.71 18.61
CA LYS A 280 18.16 -5.62 19.39
C LYS A 280 16.98 -6.15 18.57
N ARG A 281 16.25 -5.29 17.86
CA ARG A 281 15.16 -5.69 16.96
C ARG A 281 15.64 -6.62 15.85
N ARG A 282 16.77 -6.31 15.21
CA ARG A 282 17.37 -7.17 14.17
C ARG A 282 17.71 -8.56 14.70
N ARG A 283 18.29 -8.66 15.91
CA ARG A 283 18.58 -9.96 16.54
C ARG A 283 17.31 -10.77 16.76
N GLN A 284 16.24 -10.16 17.28
CA GLN A 284 14.95 -10.83 17.46
C GLN A 284 14.34 -11.31 16.13
N LEU A 285 14.40 -10.49 15.08
CA LEU A 285 13.95 -10.89 13.74
C LEU A 285 14.74 -12.10 13.20
N VAL A 286 16.05 -12.14 13.42
CA VAL A 286 16.90 -13.28 13.05
C VAL A 286 16.51 -14.53 13.83
N GLU A 287 16.30 -14.43 15.14
CA GLU A 287 15.88 -15.54 15.99
C GLU A 287 14.54 -16.16 15.56
N VAL A 288 13.60 -15.34 15.08
CA VAL A 288 12.28 -15.80 14.59
C VAL A 288 12.35 -16.34 13.14
N GLY A 289 13.46 -16.11 12.42
CA GLY A 289 13.71 -16.70 11.10
C GLY A 289 13.47 -15.76 9.92
N VAL A 290 13.72 -14.45 10.07
CA VAL A 290 13.54 -13.47 8.98
C VAL A 290 14.35 -13.82 7.72
N ALA A 291 15.50 -14.49 7.85
CA ALA A 291 16.30 -14.93 6.72
C ALA A 291 15.52 -15.87 5.77
N VAL A 292 14.73 -16.79 6.33
CA VAL A 292 13.90 -17.72 5.54
C VAL A 292 12.75 -16.96 4.86
N ALA A 293 12.15 -16.01 5.56
CA ALA A 293 11.11 -15.14 5.04
C ALA A 293 11.62 -14.34 3.82
N LEU A 294 12.80 -13.71 3.94
CA LEU A 294 13.45 -12.96 2.86
C LEU A 294 13.83 -13.86 1.66
N TYR A 295 14.32 -15.08 1.92
CA TYR A 295 14.60 -16.04 0.85
C TYR A 295 13.33 -16.38 0.06
N ASN A 296 12.20 -16.64 0.73
CA ASN A 296 10.94 -16.91 0.04
C ASN A 296 10.45 -15.69 -0.77
N CYS A 297 10.54 -14.48 -0.19
CA CYS A 297 10.17 -13.23 -0.90
C CYS A 297 11.02 -12.98 -2.15
N THR A 298 12.31 -13.28 -2.11
CA THR A 298 13.24 -12.96 -3.20
C THR A 298 13.34 -14.07 -4.24
N PHE A 299 13.50 -15.32 -3.81
CA PHE A 299 13.80 -16.42 -4.72
C PHE A 299 12.54 -17.03 -5.34
N LYS A 300 11.44 -17.21 -4.58
CA LYS A 300 10.22 -17.82 -5.13
C LYS A 300 9.42 -16.85 -5.98
N LEU A 301 9.22 -15.62 -5.50
CA LEU A 301 8.47 -14.60 -6.24
C LEU A 301 9.20 -14.14 -7.51
N ALA A 302 10.55 -14.04 -7.51
CA ALA A 302 11.30 -13.66 -8.70
C ALA A 302 11.53 -14.82 -9.69
N ALA A 303 11.76 -16.06 -9.23
CA ALA A 303 11.95 -17.19 -10.14
C ALA A 303 10.64 -17.69 -10.78
N GLY A 304 9.50 -17.49 -10.11
CA GLY A 304 8.17 -17.85 -10.61
C GLY A 304 7.62 -16.96 -11.73
N THR A 305 8.32 -15.89 -12.13
CA THR A 305 7.87 -14.97 -13.19
C THR A 305 8.52 -15.22 -14.55
N VAL A 306 9.73 -15.78 -14.60
CA VAL A 306 10.48 -15.96 -15.85
C VAL A 306 10.55 -17.43 -16.31
N GLY A 307 10.67 -18.38 -15.38
CA GLY A 307 10.90 -19.80 -15.72
C GLY A 307 9.66 -20.68 -15.83
N SER A 308 8.54 -20.28 -15.21
CA SER A 308 7.40 -21.17 -14.93
C SER A 308 6.12 -20.83 -15.69
N ARG A 309 6.13 -19.85 -16.60
CA ARG A 309 4.97 -19.50 -17.45
C ARG A 309 5.26 -19.83 -18.91
N PRO A 310 4.89 -21.04 -19.39
CA PRO A 310 5.15 -21.49 -20.76
C PRO A 310 4.63 -20.51 -21.83
N GLN A 311 3.47 -19.90 -21.56
CA GLN A 311 2.78 -18.96 -22.44
C GLN A 311 3.60 -17.68 -22.69
N LEU A 312 4.19 -17.10 -21.63
CA LEU A 312 5.05 -15.91 -21.75
C LEU A 312 6.36 -16.22 -22.48
N ARG A 313 6.90 -17.43 -22.28
CA ARG A 313 8.09 -17.87 -23.00
C ARG A 313 7.82 -18.05 -24.50
N GLU A 314 6.66 -18.60 -24.86
CA GLU A 314 6.25 -18.73 -26.26
C GLU A 314 6.01 -17.37 -26.92
N GLU A 315 5.37 -16.42 -26.24
CA GLU A 315 5.13 -15.09 -26.80
C GLU A 315 6.40 -14.23 -26.95
N ILE A 316 7.36 -14.33 -26.02
CA ILE A 316 8.65 -13.63 -26.13
C ILE A 316 9.58 -14.28 -27.18
N SER A 317 9.35 -15.55 -27.52
CA SER A 317 10.13 -16.28 -28.52
C SER A 317 9.65 -16.12 -29.97
N LYS A 318 8.58 -15.34 -30.20
CA LYS A 318 8.07 -14.99 -31.53
C LYS A 318 8.48 -13.58 -31.93
#